data_AF-A0AAV0DKK5-F1
#
_entry.id   AF-A0AAV0DKK5-F1
#
_cell.length_a   1.000
_cell.length_b   1.000
_cell.length_c   1.000
_cell.angle_alpha   90.00
_cell.angle_beta   90.00
_cell.angle_gamma   90.00
#
_symmetry.space_group_name_H-M   'P 1'
#
loop_
_entity.id
_entity.type
_entity.pdbx_description
1 polymer ?
#
loop_
_entity_poly.entity_id
_entity_poly.type
_entity_poly.pdbx_seq_one_letter_code
_entity_poly.pdbx_strand_id
1 'polypeptide(L)'
;MEYPIKRVNNDKSLRCLIENYQITILNPCRRGKKLLVLDIDHTLSDHTTSEDPMRPYLHEFLSVTYAKYDIIIWSASSGRSFTTCKPLHLIWAKFPEFYDPRNTIMVDDMEKNFKMNPQNGLTIKAFWKHNYANDEELCKLAQYLLAISELDDLSSLDHKCWEKYLTKSA
;
A
#
# COMPACT_ATOMS: atom_id res chain seq x y z
N MET A 1 -1.05 10.65 16.39
CA MET A 1 0.33 11.09 16.70
C MET A 1 1.08 11.08 15.38
N GLU A 2 1.14 12.22 14.68
CA GLU A 2 1.95 12.35 13.46
C GLU A 2 3.40 12.01 13.78
N TYR A 3 4.02 11.12 13.00
CA TYR A 3 5.46 10.90 13.07
C TYR A 3 6.12 12.10 12.37
N PRO A 4 6.79 13.03 13.08
CA PRO A 4 7.25 14.27 12.45
C PRO A 4 8.31 13.95 11.40
N ILE A 5 8.19 14.54 10.21
CA ILE A 5 9.17 14.43 9.10
C ILE A 5 10.60 14.78 9.57
N LYS A 6 10.76 15.65 10.59
CA LYS A 6 12.06 15.95 11.23
C LYS A 6 12.73 14.74 11.90
N ARG A 7 11.97 13.74 12.36
CA ARG A 7 12.48 12.53 13.02
C ARG A 7 12.99 11.52 12.01
N VAL A 8 12.32 11.40 10.86
CA VAL A 8 12.72 10.59 9.70
C VAL A 8 14.10 11.00 9.21
N ASN A 9 14.35 12.31 9.08
CA ASN A 9 15.63 12.82 8.58
C ASN A 9 16.81 12.59 9.54
N ASN A 10 16.59 12.41 10.84
CA ASN A 10 17.65 12.15 11.83
C ASN A 10 17.76 10.67 12.24
N ASP A 11 16.94 9.80 11.66
CA ASP A 11 16.94 8.37 11.96
C ASP A 11 18.08 7.67 11.21
N LYS A 12 19.16 7.34 11.93
CA LYS A 12 20.32 6.61 11.36
C LYS A 12 19.92 5.25 10.79
N SER A 13 18.94 4.57 11.38
CA SER A 13 18.48 3.26 10.93
C SER A 13 17.76 3.36 9.60
N LEU A 14 16.91 4.38 9.41
CA LEU A 14 16.25 4.63 8.14
C LEU A 14 17.24 5.03 7.04
N ARG A 15 18.24 5.88 7.35
CA ARG A 15 19.31 6.21 6.41
C ARG A 15 20.09 4.96 5.98
N CYS A 16 20.50 4.14 6.94
CA CYS A 16 21.18 2.88 6.68
C CYS A 16 20.31 1.93 5.81
N LEU A 17 19.01 1.85 6.09
CA LEU A 17 18.07 1.10 5.26
C LEU A 17 18.03 1.62 3.83
N ILE A 18 17.91 2.95 3.64
CA ILE A 18 17.89 3.58 2.31
C ILE A 18 19.19 3.31 1.55
N GLU A 19 20.33 3.42 2.21
CA GLU A 19 21.64 3.21 1.59
C GLU A 19 21.83 1.75 1.13
N ASN A 20 21.47 0.80 1.99
CA ASN A 20 21.81 -0.61 1.79
C ASN A 20 20.72 -1.44 1.12
N TYR A 21 19.45 -1.02 1.19
CA TYR A 21 18.35 -1.78 0.59
C TYR A 21 18.28 -1.55 -0.92
N GLN A 22 18.30 -2.63 -1.68
CA GLN A 22 18.11 -2.62 -3.13
C GLN A 22 16.69 -3.08 -3.46
N ILE A 23 15.92 -2.21 -4.09
CA ILE A 23 14.58 -2.53 -4.57
C ILE A 23 14.73 -3.26 -5.92
N THR A 24 14.22 -4.48 -6.00
CA THR A 24 14.17 -5.23 -7.26
C THR A 24 13.12 -4.62 -8.18
N ILE A 25 13.57 -4.07 -9.30
CA ILE A 25 12.69 -3.48 -10.33
C ILE A 25 12.38 -4.56 -11.35
N LEU A 26 11.12 -4.97 -11.43
CA LEU A 26 10.64 -5.88 -12.48
C LEU A 26 10.24 -5.09 -13.73
N ASN A 27 9.54 -3.97 -13.54
CA ASN A 27 9.06 -3.08 -14.59
C ASN A 27 9.45 -1.63 -14.25
N PRO A 28 9.76 -0.79 -15.26
CA PRO A 28 10.11 0.61 -15.03
C PRO A 28 8.94 1.43 -14.48
N CYS A 29 9.25 2.48 -13.70
CA CYS A 29 8.27 3.47 -13.26
C CYS A 29 7.69 4.23 -14.46
N ARG A 30 6.38 4.44 -14.48
CA ARG A 30 5.65 5.10 -15.58
C ARG A 30 5.33 6.54 -15.20
N ARG A 31 5.67 7.49 -16.08
CA ARG A 31 5.38 8.91 -15.85
C ARG A 31 3.88 9.15 -15.68
N GLY A 32 3.53 9.98 -14.70
CA GLY A 32 2.14 10.38 -14.42
C GLY A 32 1.30 9.32 -13.70
N LYS A 33 1.86 8.16 -13.36
CA LYS A 33 1.17 7.17 -12.51
C LYS A 33 1.39 7.47 -11.04
N LYS A 34 0.37 7.19 -10.23
CA LYS A 34 0.46 7.20 -8.76
C LYS A 34 1.10 5.91 -8.28
N LEU A 35 1.43 5.79 -7.00
CA LEU A 35 1.99 4.57 -6.41
C LEU A 35 0.99 3.86 -5.51
N LEU A 36 0.78 2.57 -5.75
CA LEU A 36 0.05 1.65 -4.90
C LEU A 36 1.02 0.63 -4.30
N VAL A 37 1.21 0.67 -2.98
CA VAL A 37 2.00 -0.33 -2.24
C VAL A 37 1.04 -1.35 -1.63
N LEU A 38 1.26 -2.64 -1.90
CA LEU A 38 0.38 -3.72 -1.44
C LEU A 38 1.16 -4.68 -0.55
N ASP A 39 0.58 -5.00 0.60
CA ASP A 39 0.92 -6.21 1.34
C ASP A 39 0.37 -7.47 0.66
N ILE A 40 0.80 -8.66 1.09
CA ILE A 40 0.36 -9.96 0.54
C ILE A 40 -0.52 -10.70 1.55
N ASP A 41 0.06 -11.08 2.70
CA ASP A 41 -0.56 -11.98 3.67
C ASP A 41 -1.81 -11.35 4.26
N HIS A 42 -2.96 -12.02 4.13
CA HIS A 42 -4.27 -11.50 4.53
C HIS A 42 -4.71 -10.20 3.80
N THR A 43 -3.93 -9.71 2.84
CA THR A 43 -4.29 -8.58 1.98
C THR A 43 -4.77 -9.09 0.61
N LEU A 44 -3.92 -9.83 -0.09
CA LEU A 44 -4.16 -10.38 -1.44
C LEU A 44 -4.38 -11.90 -1.44
N SER A 45 -3.93 -12.61 -0.40
CA SER A 45 -4.01 -14.07 -0.31
C SER A 45 -4.00 -14.54 1.14
N ASP A 46 -4.48 -15.76 1.39
CA ASP A 46 -4.42 -16.39 2.70
C ASP A 46 -3.39 -17.53 2.71
N HIS A 47 -2.17 -17.19 3.12
CA HIS A 47 -1.04 -18.12 3.20
C HIS A 47 -1.03 -19.02 4.45
N THR A 48 -2.07 -18.94 5.29
CA THR A 48 -2.21 -19.83 6.45
C THR A 48 -2.72 -21.22 6.07
N THR A 49 -3.19 -21.37 4.84
CA THR A 49 -3.74 -22.62 4.31
C THR A 49 -2.83 -23.20 3.22
N SER A 50 -2.77 -24.52 3.10
CA SER A 50 -1.93 -25.19 2.08
C SER A 50 -2.34 -24.92 0.64
N GLU A 51 -3.52 -24.34 0.43
CA GLU A 51 -4.04 -24.02 -0.91
C GLU A 51 -3.66 -22.61 -1.37
N ASP A 52 -3.16 -21.75 -0.47
CA ASP A 52 -2.80 -20.36 -0.76
C ASP A 52 -3.85 -19.61 -1.60
N PRO A 53 -5.15 -19.62 -1.22
CA PRO A 53 -6.18 -19.02 -2.04
C PRO A 53 -5.90 -17.53 -2.20
N MET A 54 -5.93 -17.08 -3.46
CA MET A 54 -5.95 -15.66 -3.80
C MET A 54 -7.30 -15.08 -3.39
N ARG A 55 -7.28 -13.85 -2.89
CA ARG A 55 -8.49 -13.11 -2.55
C ARG A 55 -9.37 -12.92 -3.80
N PRO A 56 -10.70 -13.05 -3.71
CA PRO A 56 -11.58 -12.83 -4.86
C PRO A 56 -11.31 -11.49 -5.56
N TYR A 57 -11.48 -11.48 -6.88
CA TYR A 57 -11.24 -10.32 -7.76
C TYR A 57 -9.78 -9.85 -7.90
N LEU A 58 -8.78 -10.59 -7.40
CA LEU A 58 -7.38 -10.17 -7.43
C LEU A 58 -6.87 -9.71 -8.81
N HIS A 59 -7.06 -10.52 -9.86
CA HIS A 59 -6.56 -10.18 -11.19
C HIS A 59 -7.25 -8.95 -11.79
N GLU A 60 -8.56 -8.82 -11.58
CA GLU A 60 -9.33 -7.66 -12.03
C GLU A 60 -8.87 -6.41 -11.29
N PHE A 61 -8.76 -6.48 -9.96
CA PHE A 61 -8.24 -5.43 -9.10
C PHE A 61 -6.86 -4.95 -9.57
N LEU A 62 -5.90 -5.85 -9.78
CA LEU A 62 -4.56 -5.48 -10.25
C LEU A 62 -4.61 -4.86 -11.65
N SER A 63 -5.45 -5.37 -12.55
CA SER A 63 -5.56 -4.84 -13.92
C SER A 63 -6.11 -3.42 -13.94
N VAL A 64 -7.21 -3.15 -13.23
CA VAL A 64 -7.84 -1.82 -13.21
C VAL A 64 -7.00 -0.80 -12.45
N THR A 65 -6.39 -1.20 -11.33
CA THR A 65 -5.50 -0.30 -10.57
C THR A 65 -4.22 -0.01 -11.34
N TYR A 66 -3.65 -1.00 -12.05
CA TYR A 66 -2.44 -0.79 -12.86
C TYR A 66 -2.63 0.26 -13.97
N ALA A 67 -3.86 0.50 -14.43
CA ALA A 67 -4.16 1.56 -15.38
C ALA A 67 -3.87 2.96 -14.80
N LYS A 68 -3.90 3.14 -13.47
CA LYS A 68 -3.73 4.42 -12.77
C LYS A 68 -2.48 4.46 -11.86
N TYR A 69 -2.07 3.32 -11.34
CA TYR A 69 -1.02 3.16 -10.35
C TYR A 69 0.11 2.27 -10.85
N ASP A 70 1.35 2.63 -10.55
CA ASP A 70 2.44 1.66 -10.44
C ASP A 70 2.29 0.88 -9.13
N ILE A 71 2.68 -0.40 -9.15
CA ILE A 71 2.41 -1.33 -8.06
C ILE A 71 3.75 -1.81 -7.48
N ILE A 72 3.89 -1.67 -6.16
CA ILE A 72 4.99 -2.28 -5.39
C ILE A 72 4.37 -3.29 -4.43
N ILE A 73 4.89 -4.51 -4.44
CA ILE A 73 4.56 -5.53 -3.44
C ILE A 73 5.57 -5.42 -2.29
N TRP A 74 5.09 -5.24 -1.06
CA TRP A 74 5.92 -5.17 0.13
C TRP A 74 5.39 -6.15 1.19
N SER A 75 5.91 -7.37 1.19
CA SER A 75 5.61 -8.39 2.22
C SER A 75 6.56 -8.26 3.41
N ALA A 76 6.03 -8.45 4.63
CA ALA A 76 6.83 -8.52 5.85
C ALA A 76 7.15 -9.98 6.19
N SER A 77 8.20 -10.55 5.61
CA SER A 77 8.64 -11.91 5.99
C SER A 77 9.25 -11.93 7.40
N SER A 78 8.88 -12.94 8.20
CA SER A 78 9.27 -13.14 9.61
C SER A 78 10.78 -13.35 9.88
N GLY A 79 11.62 -13.40 8.84
CA GLY A 79 12.99 -13.88 8.97
C GLY A 79 14.13 -12.85 8.99
N ARG A 80 13.97 -11.62 8.47
CA ARG A 80 15.10 -10.66 8.32
C ARG A 80 14.74 -9.17 8.33
N SER A 81 13.52 -8.79 8.70
CA SER A 81 13.15 -7.36 8.73
C SER A 81 13.59 -6.70 10.03
N PHE A 82 14.59 -5.83 9.97
CA PHE A 82 15.00 -4.97 11.10
C PHE A 82 13.95 -3.91 11.45
N THR A 83 12.86 -3.81 10.68
CA THR A 83 11.83 -2.79 10.85
C THR A 83 10.50 -3.42 11.24
N THR A 84 9.91 -2.89 12.31
CA THR A 84 8.56 -3.23 12.79
C THR A 84 7.44 -2.63 11.91
N CYS A 85 7.81 -1.90 10.87
CA CYS A 85 6.95 -1.24 9.89
C CYS A 85 7.64 -1.15 8.53
N LYS A 86 6.90 -0.67 7.51
CA LYS A 86 7.28 -0.53 6.10
C LYS A 86 7.41 0.98 5.78
N PRO A 87 8.59 1.59 5.95
CA PRO A 87 8.74 3.04 5.80
C PRO A 87 8.72 3.45 4.33
N LEU A 88 7.62 4.06 3.86
CA LEU A 88 7.48 4.53 2.47
C LEU A 88 8.60 5.50 2.04
N HIS A 89 9.24 6.17 2.99
CA HIS A 89 10.44 6.98 2.78
C HIS A 89 11.57 6.25 2.05
N LEU A 90 11.68 4.92 2.20
CA LEU A 90 12.61 4.10 1.42
C LEU A 90 12.32 4.21 -0.08
N ILE A 91 11.05 4.08 -0.47
CA ILE A 91 10.62 4.16 -1.86
C ILE A 91 10.79 5.59 -2.37
N TRP A 92 10.32 6.59 -1.62
CA TRP A 92 10.43 8.00 -2.01
C TRP A 92 11.89 8.46 -2.16
N ALA A 93 12.82 7.95 -1.35
CA ALA A 93 14.25 8.25 -1.50
C ALA A 93 14.88 7.57 -2.72
N LYS A 94 14.39 6.40 -3.13
CA LYS A 94 14.90 5.64 -4.29
C LYS A 94 14.30 6.11 -5.62
N PHE A 95 13.08 6.65 -5.61
CA PHE A 95 12.36 7.11 -6.80
C PHE A 95 11.77 8.52 -6.62
N PRO A 96 12.58 9.52 -6.21
CA PRO A 96 12.09 10.85 -5.83
C PRO A 96 11.47 11.63 -6.99
N GLU A 97 11.80 11.31 -8.24
CA GLU A 97 11.22 11.92 -9.42
C GLU A 97 9.82 11.38 -9.79
N PHE A 98 9.41 10.26 -9.18
CA PHE A 98 8.14 9.61 -9.47
C PHE A 98 7.15 9.67 -8.29
N TYR A 99 7.62 9.44 -7.06
CA TYR A 99 6.72 9.20 -5.93
C TYR A 99 7.08 9.99 -4.68
N ASP A 100 6.03 10.48 -4.02
CA ASP A 100 6.09 11.19 -2.75
C ASP A 100 4.79 10.97 -1.95
N PRO A 101 4.62 11.58 -0.75
CA PRO A 101 3.40 11.39 0.04
C PRO A 101 2.09 11.81 -0.64
N ARG A 102 2.13 12.67 -1.66
CA ARG A 102 0.94 13.22 -2.33
C ARG A 102 0.38 12.27 -3.38
N ASN A 103 1.15 11.29 -3.84
CA ASN A 103 0.72 10.35 -4.88
C ASN A 103 0.89 8.88 -4.51
N THR A 104 1.19 8.57 -3.24
CA THR A 104 1.39 7.21 -2.75
C THR A 104 0.27 6.80 -1.81
N ILE A 105 -0.27 5.59 -2.00
CA ILE A 105 -1.13 4.92 -1.03
C ILE A 105 -0.60 3.50 -0.78
N MET A 106 -0.66 3.08 0.47
CA MET A 106 -0.24 1.77 0.95
C MET A 106 -1.45 1.05 1.54
N VAL A 107 -1.71 -0.17 1.07
CA VAL A 107 -2.80 -1.02 1.54
C VAL A 107 -2.20 -2.22 2.26
N ASP A 108 -2.64 -2.41 3.50
CA ASP A 108 -2.13 -3.43 4.39
C ASP A 108 -3.23 -3.79 5.40
N ASP A 109 -3.33 -5.04 5.83
CA ASP A 109 -4.32 -5.45 6.82
C ASP A 109 -3.93 -4.99 8.25
N MET A 110 -2.65 -4.67 8.47
CA MET A 110 -2.13 -4.26 9.78
C MET A 110 -1.67 -2.79 9.81
N GLU A 111 -2.41 -1.93 10.51
CA GLU A 111 -2.08 -0.49 10.69
C GLU A 111 -0.64 -0.25 11.20
N LYS A 112 -0.11 -1.17 12.01
CA LYS A 112 1.27 -1.08 12.53
C LYS A 112 2.31 -0.98 11.41
N ASN A 113 2.04 -1.57 10.24
CA ASN A 113 2.97 -1.64 9.12
C ASN A 113 3.19 -0.26 8.48
N PHE A 114 2.25 0.66 8.60
CA PHE A 114 2.38 2.03 8.09
C PHE A 114 2.40 3.08 9.20
N LYS A 115 2.79 2.71 10.42
CA LYS A 115 2.90 3.63 11.58
C LYS A 115 3.79 4.86 11.33
N MET A 116 4.79 4.75 10.45
CA MET A 116 5.67 5.86 10.06
C MET A 116 5.09 6.77 8.96
N ASN A 117 4.00 6.35 8.33
CA ASN A 117 3.34 7.05 7.23
C ASN A 117 1.81 6.85 7.31
N PRO A 118 1.17 7.27 8.43
CA PRO A 118 -0.23 6.96 8.71
C PRO A 118 -1.20 7.62 7.72
N GLN A 119 -0.86 8.77 7.15
CA GLN A 119 -1.70 9.45 6.14
C GLN A 119 -1.71 8.72 4.80
N ASN A 120 -0.69 7.90 4.50
CA ASN A 120 -0.60 7.15 3.24
C ASN A 120 -1.08 5.70 3.40
N GLY A 121 -1.48 5.28 4.59
CA GLY A 121 -1.89 3.92 4.88
C GLY A 121 -3.40 3.76 4.89
N LEU A 122 -3.89 2.70 4.26
CA LEU A 122 -5.27 2.25 4.28
C LEU A 122 -5.30 0.84 4.88
N THR A 123 -6.01 0.68 6.00
CA THR A 123 -6.25 -0.64 6.58
C THR A 123 -7.34 -1.34 5.78
N ILE A 124 -7.01 -2.43 5.09
CA ILE A 124 -8.02 -3.29 4.46
C ILE A 124 -8.48 -4.36 5.45
N LYS A 125 -9.72 -4.84 5.30
CA LYS A 125 -10.19 -6.01 6.04
C LYS A 125 -9.31 -7.22 5.71
N ALA A 126 -8.76 -7.86 6.73
CA ALA A 126 -7.98 -9.09 6.60
C ALA A 126 -8.79 -10.20 5.89
N PHE A 127 -8.15 -10.85 4.92
CA PHE A 127 -8.70 -11.94 4.15
C PHE A 127 -8.39 -13.29 4.80
N TRP A 128 -9.41 -14.13 4.85
CA TRP A 128 -9.33 -15.50 5.34
C TRP A 128 -10.13 -16.40 4.41
N LYS A 129 -9.62 -17.59 4.08
CA LYS A 129 -10.25 -18.53 3.13
C LYS A 129 -11.73 -18.79 3.43
N HIS A 130 -12.10 -18.91 4.71
CA HIS A 130 -13.49 -19.20 5.10
C HIS A 130 -14.48 -18.10 4.71
N ASN A 131 -14.02 -16.87 4.42
CA ASN A 131 -14.84 -15.75 3.98
C ASN A 131 -14.88 -15.57 2.45
N TYR A 132 -14.18 -16.42 1.69
CA TYR A 132 -13.99 -16.26 0.23
C TYR A 132 -15.30 -15.96 -0.51
N ALA A 133 -16.37 -16.71 -0.25
CA ALA A 133 -17.62 -16.62 -1.01
C ALA A 133 -18.31 -15.24 -0.93
N ASN A 134 -18.03 -14.45 0.12
CA ASN A 134 -18.67 -13.17 0.37
C ASN A 134 -17.66 -12.00 0.38
N ASP A 135 -16.39 -12.25 0.04
CA ASP A 135 -15.36 -11.20 0.04
C ASP A 135 -15.38 -10.44 -1.29
N GLU A 136 -15.78 -9.16 -1.22
CA GLU A 136 -15.78 -8.22 -2.34
C GLU A 136 -14.83 -7.04 -2.08
N GLU A 137 -13.93 -7.17 -1.12
CA GLU A 137 -13.15 -6.04 -0.60
C GLU A 137 -12.20 -5.47 -1.64
N LEU A 138 -11.57 -6.32 -2.47
CA LEU A 138 -10.74 -5.84 -3.58
C LEU A 138 -11.57 -5.12 -4.66
N CYS A 139 -12.83 -5.51 -4.87
CA CYS A 139 -13.72 -4.80 -5.79
C CYS A 139 -14.04 -3.39 -5.28
N LYS A 140 -14.41 -3.26 -4.00
CA LYS A 140 -14.65 -1.95 -3.36
C LYS A 140 -13.38 -1.10 -3.35
N LEU A 141 -12.24 -1.71 -3.03
CA LEU A 141 -10.95 -1.02 -3.00
C LEU A 141 -10.57 -0.51 -4.40
N ALA A 142 -10.77 -1.30 -5.45
CA ALA A 142 -10.56 -0.84 -6.83
C ALA A 142 -11.39 0.42 -7.13
N GLN A 143 -12.69 0.41 -6.79
CA GLN A 143 -13.56 1.56 -7.01
C GLN A 143 -13.07 2.80 -6.25
N TYR A 144 -12.66 2.63 -4.99
CA TYR A 144 -12.10 3.72 -4.20
C TYR A 144 -10.82 4.28 -4.82
N LEU A 145 -9.85 3.41 -5.15
CA LEU A 145 -8.58 3.79 -5.76
C LEU A 145 -8.79 4.52 -7.09
N LEU A 146 -9.69 4.02 -7.94
CA LEU A 146 -10.03 4.71 -9.20
C LEU A 146 -10.62 6.10 -8.93
N ALA A 147 -11.52 6.24 -7.95
CA ALA A 147 -12.14 7.52 -7.62
C ALA A 147 -11.11 8.56 -7.12
N ILE A 148 -10.18 8.16 -6.25
CA ILE A 148 -9.15 9.08 -5.74
C ILE A 148 -7.99 9.29 -6.72
N SER A 149 -7.87 8.48 -7.78
CA SER A 149 -6.78 8.59 -8.75
C SER A 149 -6.78 9.88 -9.55
N GLU A 150 -7.92 10.57 -9.63
CA GLU A 150 -8.09 11.86 -10.32
C GLU A 150 -7.68 13.07 -9.45
N LEU A 151 -7.43 12.87 -8.15
CA LEU A 151 -7.01 13.95 -7.26
C LEU A 151 -5.52 14.26 -7.47
N ASP A 152 -5.15 15.54 -7.45
CA ASP A 152 -3.75 15.95 -7.56
C ASP A 152 -2.93 15.54 -6.33
N ASP A 153 -3.55 15.55 -5.14
CA ASP A 153 -2.89 15.29 -3.86
C ASP A 153 -3.74 14.36 -2.97
N LEU A 154 -3.19 13.20 -2.65
CA LEU A 154 -3.78 12.18 -1.79
C LEU A 154 -3.52 12.44 -0.29
N SER A 155 -2.54 13.28 0.07
CA SER A 155 -2.06 13.43 1.45
C SER A 155 -3.08 14.04 2.42
N SER A 156 -4.18 14.59 1.89
CA SER A 156 -5.29 15.14 2.66
C SER A 156 -6.44 14.15 2.92
N LEU A 157 -6.39 12.95 2.33
CA LEU A 157 -7.45 11.96 2.46
C LEU A 157 -7.40 11.24 3.81
N ASP A 158 -8.56 11.05 4.43
CA ASP A 158 -8.73 10.14 5.57
C ASP A 158 -9.18 8.77 5.07
N HIS A 159 -8.24 7.82 5.06
CA HIS A 159 -8.48 6.45 4.61
C HIS A 159 -9.21 5.58 5.64
N LYS A 160 -9.50 6.05 6.86
CA LYS A 160 -10.17 5.23 7.89
C LYS A 160 -11.61 4.86 7.55
N CYS A 161 -12.27 5.65 6.70
CA CYS A 161 -13.65 5.46 6.29
C CYS A 161 -13.75 5.41 4.76
N TRP A 162 -12.74 4.85 4.09
CA TRP A 162 -12.63 4.81 2.64
C TRP A 162 -13.84 4.15 1.96
N GLU A 163 -14.50 3.20 2.62
CA GLU A 163 -15.71 2.55 2.11
C GLU A 163 -16.90 3.52 1.96
N LYS A 164 -16.92 4.59 2.77
CA LYS A 164 -17.94 5.64 2.70
C LYS A 164 -17.61 6.71 1.68
N TYR A 165 -16.43 6.69 1.08
CA TYR A 165 -16.04 7.68 0.08
C TYR A 165 -16.96 7.60 -1.14
N LEU A 166 -17.31 6.38 -1.56
CA LEU A 166 -18.15 6.14 -2.74
C LEU A 166 -19.62 6.52 -2.52
N THR A 167 -20.09 6.61 -1.28
CA THR A 167 -21.48 7.00 -0.98
C THR A 167 -21.68 8.51 -0.90
N LYS A 168 -20.60 9.30 -0.78
CA LYS A 168 -20.67 10.78 -0.74
C LYS A 168 -20.59 11.43 -2.12
N SER A 169 -20.17 10.69 -3.13
CA SER A 169 -19.95 11.17 -4.51
C SER A 169 -21.11 10.80 -5.45
N ALA A 170 -22.24 10.33 -4.90
CA ALA A 170 -23.46 9.97 -5.62
C ALA A 170 -24.57 11.02 -5.39
#